data_AF-A0A2R7P0F2-F1
#
_entry.id   AF-A0A2R7P0F2-F1
#
_cell.length_a   1.000
_cell.length_b   1.000
_cell.length_c   1.000
_cell.angle_alpha   90.00
_cell.angle_beta   90.00
_cell.angle_gamma   90.00
#
_symmetry.space_group_name_H-M   'P 1'
#
loop_
_entity.id
_entity.type
_entity.pdbx_description
1 polymer ?
#
loop_
_entity_poly.entity_id
_entity_poly.type
_entity_poly.pdbx_seq_one_letter_code
_entity_poly.pdbx_strand_id
1 'polypeptide(L)'
;MSLPSAWTDKIFAKLSLAYGRDFIGRWEGIDLGDVKTDWSHELSGFDAHPEAIAYALANLPQKPPTVIEFRAIARRAPLPEAPRLEAPKADPAKVAAEIAKQTDLKSAFAPKHNPKEWAQRIVDRAAAGDRIRPITLRFAREALGLEGHMSWQ
;
A
#
# COMPACT_ATOMS: atom_id res chain seq x y z
N MET A 1 23.14 29.34 -0.97
CA MET A 1 22.87 29.14 -2.41
C MET A 1 21.41 29.48 -2.63
N SER A 2 21.06 30.34 -3.59
CA SER A 2 19.68 30.69 -3.94
C SER A 2 19.26 29.94 -5.22
N LEU A 3 17.94 29.77 -5.40
CA LEU A 3 17.37 29.25 -6.64
C LEU A 3 17.75 30.18 -7.81
N PRO A 4 18.12 29.66 -9.00
CA PRO A 4 18.39 30.53 -10.15
C PRO A 4 17.21 31.44 -10.48
N SER A 5 17.48 32.72 -10.75
CA SER A 5 16.44 33.74 -11.00
C SER A 5 15.44 33.34 -12.10
N ALA A 6 15.92 32.69 -13.17
CA ALA A 6 15.08 32.19 -14.25
C ALA A 6 14.00 31.18 -13.80
N TRP A 7 14.23 30.46 -12.70
CA TRP A 7 13.23 29.56 -12.13
C TRP A 7 12.17 30.34 -11.37
N THR A 8 12.59 31.29 -10.53
CA THR A 8 11.67 32.19 -9.83
C THR A 8 10.78 32.95 -10.81
N ASP A 9 11.34 33.44 -11.92
CA ASP A 9 10.57 34.12 -12.97
C ASP A 9 9.48 33.23 -13.57
N LYS A 10 9.79 31.95 -13.85
CA LYS A 10 8.81 30.98 -14.35
C LYS A 10 7.71 30.70 -13.34
N ILE A 11 8.05 30.58 -12.05
CA ILE A 11 7.09 30.39 -10.97
C ILE A 11 6.16 31.61 -10.89
N PHE A 12 6.71 32.82 -10.88
CA PHE A 12 5.93 34.07 -10.85
C PHE A 12 5.04 34.22 -12.09
N ALA A 13 5.54 33.85 -13.27
CA ALA A 13 4.73 33.84 -14.49
C ALA A 13 3.53 32.89 -14.35
N LYS A 14 3.76 31.66 -13.86
CA LYS A 14 2.69 30.68 -13.67
C LYS A 14 1.67 31.10 -12.61
N LEU A 15 2.12 31.65 -11.48
CA LEU A 15 1.25 32.14 -10.41
C LEU A 15 0.43 33.35 -10.87
N SER A 16 1.04 34.28 -11.61
CA SER A 16 0.34 35.41 -12.22
C SER A 16 -0.73 34.96 -13.22
N LEU A 17 -0.48 33.89 -13.99
CA LEU A 17 -1.48 33.31 -14.89
C LEU A 17 -2.61 32.59 -14.15
N ALA A 18 -2.33 31.94 -13.03
CA ALA A 18 -3.33 31.18 -12.27
C ALA A 18 -4.25 32.08 -11.43
N TYR A 19 -3.70 33.14 -10.84
CA TYR A 19 -4.41 33.99 -9.88
C TYR A 19 -4.65 35.42 -10.36
N GLY A 20 -4.01 35.83 -11.47
CA GLY A 20 -4.15 37.18 -12.01
C GLY A 20 -3.73 38.27 -11.02
N ARG A 21 -4.59 39.28 -10.89
CA ARG A 21 -4.36 40.45 -10.03
C ARG A 21 -4.18 40.07 -8.56
N ASP A 22 -4.82 39.03 -8.07
CA ASP A 22 -4.80 38.69 -6.64
C ASP A 22 -3.39 38.32 -6.16
N PHE A 23 -2.57 37.72 -7.02
CA PHE A 23 -1.18 37.41 -6.69
C PHE A 23 -0.28 38.64 -6.71
N ILE A 24 -0.39 39.46 -7.76
CA ILE A 24 0.46 40.66 -7.93
C ILE A 24 0.09 41.76 -6.93
N GLY A 25 -1.21 41.95 -6.65
CA GLY A 25 -1.69 42.97 -5.71
C GLY A 25 -1.21 42.75 -4.28
N ARG A 26 -0.78 41.53 -3.93
CA ARG A 26 -0.19 41.22 -2.63
C ARG A 26 1.16 41.92 -2.40
N TRP A 27 1.83 42.31 -3.49
CA TRP A 27 3.16 42.95 -3.47
C TRP A 27 3.09 44.41 -3.94
N GLU A 28 1.89 45.00 -3.99
CA GLU A 28 1.71 46.40 -4.38
C GLU A 28 2.45 47.33 -3.41
N GLY A 29 3.30 48.21 -3.96
CA GLY A 29 4.15 49.11 -3.17
C GLY A 29 5.50 48.51 -2.74
N ILE A 30 5.81 47.27 -3.12
CA ILE A 30 7.11 46.61 -2.90
C ILE A 30 7.80 46.37 -4.24
N ASP A 31 9.14 46.50 -4.30
CA ASP A 31 9.88 46.12 -5.50
C ASP A 31 9.76 44.61 -5.76
N LEU A 32 9.19 44.25 -6.91
CA LEU A 32 9.08 42.85 -7.35
C LEU A 32 10.45 42.16 -7.49
N GLY A 33 11.52 42.92 -7.74
CA GLY A 33 12.89 42.41 -7.75
C GLY A 33 13.31 41.87 -6.38
N ASP A 34 13.00 42.60 -5.31
CA ASP A 34 13.28 42.19 -3.94
C ASP A 34 12.43 40.97 -3.55
N VAL A 35 11.15 40.96 -3.93
CA VAL A 35 10.26 39.82 -3.67
C VAL A 35 10.75 38.56 -4.39
N LYS A 36 11.18 38.67 -5.65
CA LYS A 36 11.76 37.53 -6.38
C LYS A 36 13.08 37.07 -5.78
N THR A 37 13.88 38.00 -5.27
CA THR A 37 15.13 37.69 -4.57
C THR A 37 14.83 36.89 -3.30
N ASP A 38 13.90 37.35 -2.47
CA ASP A 38 13.42 36.62 -1.28
C ASP A 38 12.90 35.21 -1.65
N TRP A 39 12.08 35.12 -2.69
CA TRP A 39 11.60 33.82 -3.19
C TRP A 39 12.73 32.90 -3.62
N SER A 40 13.75 33.42 -4.28
CA SER A 40 14.91 32.63 -4.69
C SER A 40 15.71 32.10 -3.49
N HIS A 41 15.80 32.88 -2.41
CA HIS A 41 16.49 32.47 -1.19
C HIS A 41 15.70 31.40 -0.43
N GLU A 42 14.39 31.60 -0.25
CA GLU A 42 13.53 30.66 0.46
C GLU A 42 13.35 29.32 -0.26
N LEU A 43 13.32 29.34 -1.59
CA LEU A 43 13.26 28.14 -2.43
C LEU A 43 14.64 27.56 -2.75
N SER A 44 15.68 27.94 -2.01
CA SER A 44 16.99 27.30 -2.10
C SER A 44 16.92 25.80 -1.82
N GLY A 45 17.73 25.02 -2.55
CA GLY A 45 17.83 23.57 -2.42
C GLY A 45 16.81 22.78 -3.26
N PHE A 46 15.82 23.46 -3.85
CA PHE A 46 14.91 22.82 -4.81
C PHE A 46 15.47 22.77 -6.24
N ASP A 47 16.63 23.37 -6.48
CA ASP A 47 17.38 23.24 -7.74
C ASP A 47 17.79 21.79 -8.02
N ALA A 48 18.09 21.01 -6.98
CA ALA A 48 18.36 19.58 -7.07
C ALA A 48 17.09 18.71 -7.23
N HIS A 49 15.92 19.27 -6.93
CA HIS A 49 14.63 18.58 -6.88
C HIS A 49 13.54 19.33 -7.66
N PRO A 50 13.69 19.45 -8.99
CA PRO A 50 12.75 20.21 -9.81
C PRO A 50 11.33 19.65 -9.80
N GLU A 51 11.17 18.35 -9.56
CA GLU A 51 9.90 17.65 -9.38
C GLU A 51 9.06 18.22 -8.23
N ALA A 52 9.70 18.73 -7.16
CA ALA A 52 9.01 19.29 -6.02
C ALA A 52 8.37 20.65 -6.35
N ILE A 53 9.04 21.47 -7.17
CA ILE A 53 8.48 22.73 -7.68
C ILE A 53 7.32 22.41 -8.65
N ALA A 54 7.49 21.43 -9.52
CA ALA A 54 6.43 20.99 -10.43
C ALA A 54 5.19 20.49 -9.66
N TYR A 55 5.39 19.72 -8.59
CA TYR A 55 4.33 19.28 -7.69
C TYR A 55 3.60 20.46 -7.04
N ALA A 56 4.33 21.47 -6.55
CA ALA A 56 3.72 22.66 -5.97
C ALA A 56 2.88 23.46 -6.98
N LEU A 57 3.37 23.60 -8.22
CA LEU A 57 2.62 24.26 -9.30
C LEU A 57 1.39 23.47 -9.77
N ALA A 58 1.36 22.15 -9.57
CA ALA A 58 0.19 21.31 -9.83
C ALA A 58 -0.84 21.33 -8.70
N ASN A 59 -0.40 21.57 -7.46
CA ASN A 59 -1.23 21.53 -6.24
C ASN A 59 -1.43 22.94 -5.65
N LEU A 60 -1.79 23.89 -6.51
CA LEU A 60 -1.98 25.28 -6.13
C LEU A 60 -3.28 25.48 -5.31
N PRO A 61 -3.22 26.22 -4.19
CA PRO A 61 -4.41 26.50 -3.35
C PRO A 61 -5.38 27.47 -4.04
N GLN A 62 -6.59 27.64 -3.51
CA GLN A 62 -7.57 28.58 -4.08
C GLN A 62 -7.11 30.05 -3.99
N LYS A 63 -6.40 30.41 -2.91
CA LYS A 63 -5.84 31.76 -2.72
C LYS A 63 -4.36 31.78 -3.14
N PRO A 64 -3.83 32.91 -3.63
CA PRO A 64 -2.43 32.99 -4.02
C PRO A 64 -1.48 32.73 -2.83
N PRO A 65 -0.56 31.76 -2.90
CA PRO A 65 0.33 31.42 -1.80
C PRO A 65 1.47 32.44 -1.63
N THR A 66 1.95 32.61 -0.40
CA THR A 66 3.27 33.18 -0.09
C THR A 66 4.39 32.21 -0.45
N VAL A 67 5.63 32.68 -0.42
CA VAL A 67 6.80 31.81 -0.61
C VAL A 67 6.85 30.68 0.44
N ILE A 68 6.53 30.97 1.70
CA ILE A 68 6.58 29.99 2.78
C ILE A 68 5.52 28.89 2.57
N GLU A 69 4.31 29.28 2.16
CA GLU A 69 3.23 28.35 1.83
C GLU A 69 3.59 27.52 0.58
N PHE A 70 4.10 28.16 -0.46
CA PHE A 70 4.54 27.48 -1.68
C PHE A 70 5.64 26.46 -1.39
N ARG A 71 6.63 26.84 -0.58
CA ARG A 71 7.70 25.97 -0.09
C ARG A 71 7.15 24.79 0.70
N ALA A 72 6.14 25.00 1.54
CA ALA A 72 5.50 23.92 2.29
C ALA A 72 4.79 22.92 1.38
N ILE A 73 4.15 23.39 0.29
CA ILE A 73 3.55 22.50 -0.72
C ILE A 73 4.64 21.72 -1.45
N ALA A 74 5.72 22.38 -1.88
CA ALA A 74 6.84 21.72 -2.57
C ALA A 74 7.47 20.62 -1.72
N ARG A 75 7.60 20.82 -0.40
CA ARG A 75 8.11 19.78 0.53
C ARG A 75 7.19 18.57 0.68
N ARG A 76 5.91 18.67 0.32
CA ARG A 76 4.96 17.54 0.36
C ARG A 76 5.03 16.69 -0.90
N ALA A 77 5.90 17.04 -1.86
CA ALA A 77 6.10 16.23 -3.05
C ALA A 77 6.48 14.79 -2.67
N PRO A 78 5.83 13.77 -3.27
CA PRO A 78 6.20 12.38 -3.05
C PRO A 78 7.67 12.16 -3.38
N LEU A 79 8.38 11.39 -2.55
CA LEU A 79 9.74 11.01 -2.90
C LEU A 79 9.72 10.17 -4.18
N PRO A 80 10.65 10.40 -5.13
CA PRO A 80 10.79 9.54 -6.29
C PRO A 80 11.00 8.10 -5.81
N GLU A 81 10.31 7.15 -6.46
CA GLU A 81 10.48 5.72 -6.14
C GLU A 81 11.93 5.32 -6.44
N ALA A 82 12.76 5.29 -5.39
CA ALA A 82 14.12 4.81 -5.52
C ALA A 82 14.06 3.32 -5.90
N PRO A 83 14.85 2.88 -6.89
CA PRO A 83 14.96 1.46 -7.21
C PRO A 83 15.37 0.72 -5.94
N ARG A 84 14.47 -0.14 -5.44
CA ARG A 84 14.73 -0.96 -4.26
C ARG A 84 15.93 -1.85 -4.57
N LEU A 85 16.93 -1.80 -3.72
CA LEU A 85 17.98 -2.83 -3.73
C LEU A 85 17.31 -4.20 -3.53
N GLU A 86 17.77 -5.20 -4.27
CA GLU A 86 17.31 -6.56 -4.04
C GLU A 86 17.58 -6.95 -2.58
N ALA A 87 16.57 -7.48 -1.91
CA ALA A 87 16.74 -7.93 -0.54
C ALA A 87 17.86 -8.99 -0.50
N PRO A 88 18.79 -8.93 0.47
CA PRO A 88 19.82 -9.94 0.60
C PRO A 88 19.15 -11.31 0.76
N LYS A 89 19.58 -12.30 -0.02
CA LYS A 89 19.07 -13.67 0.09
C LYS A 89 19.24 -14.13 1.54
N ALA A 90 18.13 -14.56 2.15
CA ALA A 90 18.16 -15.06 3.52
C ALA A 90 19.11 -16.25 3.64
N ASP A 91 19.87 -16.30 4.73
CA ASP A 91 20.74 -17.42 5.05
C ASP A 91 19.91 -18.71 5.19
N PRO A 92 20.15 -19.73 4.35
CA PRO A 92 19.35 -20.95 4.34
C PRO A 92 19.35 -21.68 5.70
N ALA A 93 20.41 -21.53 6.51
CA ALA A 93 20.47 -22.15 7.83
C ALA A 93 19.45 -21.53 8.80
N LYS A 94 19.25 -20.21 8.74
CA LYS A 94 18.27 -19.51 9.58
C LYS A 94 16.84 -19.82 9.16
N VAL A 95 16.60 -19.93 7.85
CA VAL A 95 15.30 -20.32 7.30
C VAL A 95 14.92 -21.73 7.74
N ALA A 96 15.84 -22.69 7.65
CA ALA A 96 15.60 -24.06 8.09
C ALA A 96 15.31 -24.15 9.60
N ALA A 97 16.08 -23.43 10.42
CA ALA A 97 15.87 -23.40 11.87
C ALA A 97 14.49 -22.80 12.25
N GLU A 98 14.02 -21.79 11.53
CA GLU A 98 12.71 -21.18 11.82
C GLU A 98 11.54 -22.04 11.31
N ILE A 99 11.69 -22.69 10.15
CA ILE A 99 10.72 -23.68 9.65
C ILE A 99 10.59 -24.85 10.64
N ALA A 100 11.70 -25.31 11.22
CA ALA A 100 11.68 -26.37 12.22
C ALA A 100 10.83 -25.99 13.45
N LYS A 101 10.99 -24.78 14.00
CA LYS A 101 10.17 -24.28 15.12
C LYS A 101 8.67 -24.19 14.78
N GLN A 102 8.35 -23.86 13.53
CA GLN A 102 6.96 -23.78 13.08
C GLN A 102 6.31 -25.14 12.87
N THR A 103 7.09 -26.19 12.68
CA THR A 103 6.57 -27.55 12.44
C THR A 103 5.88 -28.08 13.70
N ASP A 104 6.42 -27.80 14.89
CA ASP A 104 5.82 -28.16 16.17
C ASP A 104 4.52 -27.40 16.45
N LEU A 105 4.44 -26.13 16.03
CA LEU A 105 3.20 -25.36 16.13
C LEU A 105 2.12 -25.89 15.18
N LYS A 106 2.48 -26.21 13.94
CA LYS A 106 1.53 -26.78 12.97
C LYS A 106 0.97 -28.13 13.42
N SER A 107 1.79 -28.98 14.05
CA SER A 107 1.31 -30.25 14.61
C SER A 107 0.41 -30.04 15.83
N ALA A 108 0.67 -29.02 16.66
CA ALA A 108 -0.18 -28.67 17.80
C ALA A 108 -1.59 -28.18 17.39
N PHE A 109 -1.72 -27.51 16.24
CA PHE A 109 -3.00 -27.04 15.69
C PHE A 109 -3.66 -28.00 14.70
N ALA A 110 -3.07 -29.17 14.44
CA ALA A 110 -3.69 -30.17 13.58
C ALA A 110 -4.96 -30.75 14.25
N PRO A 111 -6.06 -30.95 13.51
CA PRO A 111 -7.27 -31.54 14.06
C PRO A 111 -6.98 -32.95 14.59
N LYS A 112 -7.24 -33.17 15.89
CA LYS A 112 -6.95 -34.43 16.61
C LYS A 112 -7.78 -35.63 16.16
N HIS A 113 -8.89 -35.41 15.46
CA HIS A 113 -9.79 -36.46 15.00
C HIS A 113 -9.96 -36.37 13.49
N ASN A 114 -10.04 -37.54 12.84
CA ASN A 114 -10.41 -37.59 11.44
C ASN A 114 -11.90 -37.21 11.30
N PRO A 115 -12.25 -36.17 10.52
CA PRO A 115 -13.63 -35.70 10.37
C PRO A 115 -14.63 -36.76 9.88
N LYS A 116 -14.15 -37.89 9.34
CA LYS A 116 -14.96 -39.01 8.83
C LYS A 116 -15.05 -40.21 9.80
N GLU A 117 -14.49 -40.10 11.01
CA GLU A 117 -14.56 -41.18 12.01
C GLU A 117 -15.98 -41.62 12.36
N TRP A 118 -16.92 -40.67 12.43
CA TRP A 118 -18.33 -40.97 12.69
C TRP A 118 -18.94 -41.85 11.60
N ALA A 119 -18.57 -41.61 10.33
CA ALA A 119 -19.08 -42.33 9.18
C ALA A 119 -18.51 -43.76 9.15
N GLN A 120 -17.22 -43.92 9.43
CA GLN A 120 -16.58 -45.22 9.53
C GLN A 120 -17.26 -46.09 10.59
N ARG A 121 -17.49 -45.54 11.80
CA ARG A 121 -18.16 -46.25 12.89
C ARG A 121 -19.57 -46.74 12.50
N ILE A 122 -20.32 -45.95 11.73
CA ILE A 122 -21.66 -46.33 11.29
C ILE A 122 -21.60 -47.47 10.27
N VAL A 123 -20.67 -47.42 9.33
CA VAL A 123 -20.48 -48.49 8.35
C VAL A 123 -20.03 -49.80 9.04
N ASP A 124 -19.08 -49.71 9.97
CA ASP A 124 -18.59 -50.88 10.72
C ASP A 124 -19.71 -51.54 11.54
N ARG A 125 -20.56 -50.74 12.19
CA ARG A 125 -21.71 -51.24 12.95
C ARG A 125 -22.76 -51.91 12.05
N ALA A 126 -23.04 -51.33 10.89
CA ALA A 126 -23.93 -51.96 9.91
C ALA A 126 -23.35 -53.28 9.39
N ALA A 127 -22.03 -53.34 9.16
CA ALA A 127 -21.33 -54.58 8.77
C ALA A 127 -21.36 -55.64 9.88
N ALA A 128 -21.32 -55.22 11.16
CA ALA A 128 -21.45 -56.09 12.32
C ALA A 128 -22.88 -56.61 12.57
N GLY A 129 -23.87 -56.18 11.77
CA GLY A 129 -25.26 -56.65 11.85
C GLY A 129 -26.18 -55.78 12.70
N ASP A 130 -25.73 -54.61 13.18
CA ASP A 130 -26.61 -53.66 13.85
C ASP A 130 -27.70 -53.14 12.90
N ARG A 131 -28.93 -53.03 13.40
CA ARG A 131 -30.04 -52.44 12.64
C ARG A 131 -29.93 -50.92 12.62
N ILE A 132 -29.23 -50.39 11.61
CA ILE A 132 -29.08 -48.95 11.36
C ILE A 132 -30.17 -48.46 10.40
N ARG A 133 -30.69 -47.25 10.63
CA ARG A 133 -31.67 -46.62 9.73
C ARG A 133 -31.05 -46.49 8.32
N PRO A 134 -31.75 -46.89 7.24
CA PRO A 134 -31.19 -46.88 5.88
C PRO A 134 -30.60 -45.54 5.45
N ILE A 135 -31.25 -44.43 5.80
CA ILE A 135 -30.79 -43.06 5.50
C ILE A 135 -29.46 -42.72 6.17
N THR A 136 -29.24 -43.19 7.40
CA THR A 136 -28.02 -42.96 8.19
C THR A 136 -26.84 -43.74 7.61
N LEU A 137 -27.09 -44.96 7.14
CA LEU A 137 -26.07 -45.78 6.47
C LEU A 137 -25.67 -45.19 5.12
N ARG A 138 -26.65 -44.67 4.36
CA ARG A 138 -26.41 -43.98 3.08
C ARG A 138 -25.49 -42.77 3.25
N PHE A 139 -25.83 -41.85 4.15
CA PHE A 139 -25.01 -40.65 4.39
C PHE A 139 -23.60 -40.97 4.93
N ALA A 140 -23.45 -42.02 5.73
CA ALA A 140 -22.12 -42.47 6.15
C ALA A 140 -21.29 -43.01 4.97
N ARG A 141 -21.90 -43.76 4.05
CA ARG A 141 -21.22 -44.26 2.85
C ARG A 141 -20.89 -43.15 1.85
N GLU A 142 -21.79 -42.20 1.64
CA GLU A 142 -21.55 -41.00 0.83
C GLU A 142 -20.38 -40.17 1.39
N ALA A 143 -20.35 -39.93 2.71
CA ALA A 143 -19.26 -39.20 3.37
C ALA A 143 -17.89 -39.88 3.20
N LEU A 144 -17.86 -41.22 3.13
CA LEU A 144 -16.66 -42.01 2.87
C LEU A 144 -16.35 -42.19 1.37
N GLY A 145 -17.22 -41.72 0.47
CA GLY A 145 -17.06 -41.89 -0.98
C GLY A 145 -17.33 -43.31 -1.48
N LEU A 146 -18.02 -44.13 -0.68
CA LEU A 146 -18.37 -45.53 -1.00
C LEU A 146 -19.63 -45.64 -1.87
N GLU A 147 -20.42 -44.57 -1.96
CA GLU A 147 -21.58 -44.46 -2.85
C GLU A 147 -21.38 -43.27 -3.80
N GLY A 148 -21.75 -43.45 -5.07
CA GLY A 148 -21.55 -42.45 -6.12
C GLY A 148 -22.33 -41.16 -5.84
N HIS A 149 -21.67 -40.02 -6.05
CA HIS A 149 -22.26 -38.69 -5.93
C HIS A 149 -23.55 -38.61 -6.77
N MET A 150 -24.69 -38.25 -6.15
CA MET A 150 -25.88 -37.90 -6.93
C MET A 150 -25.56 -36.72 -7.85
N SER A 151 -25.87 -36.87 -9.13
CA SER A 151 -25.46 -36.01 -10.24
C SER A 151 -26.17 -34.65 -10.34
N TRP A 152 -26.53 -34.03 -9.22
CA TRP A 152 -27.16 -32.69 -9.21
C TRP A 152 -26.59 -31.79 -8.12
N GLN A 153 -25.26 -31.64 -8.14
CA GLN A 153 -24.53 -30.45 -7.70
C GLN A 153 -23.45 -30.15 -8.73
#